data_AF-A0A919Y7A5-F1
#
_entry.id   AF-A0A919Y7A5-F1
#
_cell.length_a   1.000
_cell.length_b   1.000
_cell.length_c   1.000
_cell.angle_alpha   90.00
_cell.angle_beta   90.00
_cell.angle_gamma   90.00
#
_symmetry.space_group_name_H-M   'P 1'
#
loop_
_entity.id
_entity.type
_entity.pdbx_description
1 polymer ?
#
loop_
_entity_poly.entity_id
_entity_poly.type
_entity_poly.pdbx_seq_one_letter_code
_entity_poly.pdbx_strand_id
1 'polypeptide(L)'
;MIIELKMVFKVQGILQWWKEGKERGDAKIRETAPDYYKELIDKYGDKGRYYARSPEEYESLAKDPAKNFKINEKSKIERLAGLELEARGDLPGPIVRDTNPAGAEFIDATGVKWDVKGWYSKFAPKGYTLEKAIADIEESLSKGENVIIDSSKMFPEHIDEVREAVKELGLSDKLLWWP
;
A
#
# COMPACT_ATOMS: atom_id res chain seq x y z
N MET A 1 -56.89 26.57 20.49
CA MET A 1 -56.23 26.21 21.77
C MET A 1 -56.30 24.69 21.85
N ILE A 2 -55.23 23.90 21.86
CA ILE A 2 -53.89 24.08 22.42
C ILE A 2 -52.86 23.49 21.44
N ILE A 3 -51.70 24.13 21.42
CA ILE A 3 -50.47 23.80 20.71
C ILE A 3 -49.78 22.68 21.49
N GLU A 4 -49.27 21.64 20.85
CA GLU A 4 -48.11 20.95 21.41
C GLU A 4 -47.10 20.56 20.33
N LEU A 5 -45.97 21.26 20.43
CA LEU A 5 -44.76 21.14 19.64
C LEU A 5 -43.75 20.41 20.52
N LYS A 6 -43.29 19.21 20.13
CA LYS A 6 -42.05 18.65 20.67
C LYS A 6 -41.22 18.05 19.54
N MET A 7 -40.16 18.78 19.20
CA MET A 7 -38.97 18.29 18.51
C MET A 7 -38.38 17.08 19.25
N VAL A 8 -38.00 16.03 18.52
CA VAL A 8 -36.78 15.27 18.85
C VAL A 8 -36.05 14.92 17.56
N PHE A 9 -34.73 15.07 17.63
CA PHE A 9 -33.77 15.23 16.56
C PHE A 9 -33.57 13.98 15.66
N LYS A 10 -33.20 14.31 14.43
CA LYS A 10 -32.75 13.50 13.29
C LYS A 10 -31.63 12.50 13.69
N VAL A 11 -31.99 11.25 14.01
CA VAL A 11 -31.06 10.10 14.10
C VAL A 11 -31.47 8.99 13.12
N GLN A 12 -31.88 9.35 11.91
CA GLN A 12 -32.22 8.39 10.86
C GLN A 12 -31.17 8.30 9.74
N GLY A 13 -30.13 9.15 9.76
CA GLY A 13 -29.11 9.16 8.71
C GLY A 13 -28.02 8.09 8.85
N ILE A 14 -27.73 7.62 10.06
CA ILE A 14 -26.62 6.69 10.32
C ILE A 14 -27.11 5.23 10.38
N LEU A 15 -28.35 5.00 10.86
CA LEU A 15 -28.89 3.63 11.00
C LEU A 15 -29.50 3.05 9.71
N GLN A 16 -29.83 3.87 8.71
CA GLN A 16 -30.45 3.39 7.47
C GLN A 16 -29.45 2.65 6.54
N TRP A 17 -28.14 2.87 6.72
CA TRP A 17 -27.08 2.21 5.93
C TRP A 17 -26.86 0.73 6.27
N TRP A 18 -27.49 0.22 7.34
CA TRP A 18 -27.36 -1.18 7.77
C TRP A 18 -28.44 -2.11 7.24
N LYS A 19 -29.48 -1.60 6.55
CA LYS A 19 -30.64 -2.43 6.19
C LYS A 19 -30.73 -2.89 4.73
N GLU A 20 -29.83 -2.45 3.85
CA GLU A 20 -29.79 -2.91 2.45
C GLU A 20 -28.34 -3.10 1.99
N GLY A 21 -27.59 -3.91 2.73
CA GLY A 21 -26.24 -4.32 2.37
C GLY A 21 -26.27 -5.75 1.86
N LYS A 22 -26.08 -5.94 0.56
CA LYS A 22 -25.42 -7.13 -0.03
C LYS A 22 -24.42 -7.66 1.00
N GLU A 23 -24.44 -8.93 1.39
CA GLU A 23 -23.35 -9.54 2.17
C GLU A 23 -22.07 -9.36 1.35
N ARG A 24 -21.38 -8.23 1.56
CA ARG A 24 -20.19 -7.86 0.82
C ARG A 24 -19.08 -8.73 1.39
N GLY A 25 -18.24 -9.28 0.51
CA GLY A 25 -17.12 -10.13 0.91
C GLY A 25 -16.14 -9.45 1.88
N ASP A 26 -16.21 -8.13 2.02
CA ASP A 26 -15.47 -7.33 3.00
C ASP A 26 -15.83 -7.68 4.46
N ALA A 27 -17.10 -7.98 4.77
CA ALA A 27 -17.54 -8.30 6.13
C ALA A 27 -16.77 -9.51 6.69
N LYS A 28 -16.61 -10.55 5.87
CA LYS A 28 -15.84 -11.75 6.21
C LYS A 28 -14.33 -11.49 6.27
N ILE A 29 -13.81 -10.61 5.42
CA ILE A 29 -12.40 -10.19 5.47
C ILE A 29 -12.10 -9.44 6.77
N ARG A 30 -13.02 -8.56 7.22
CA ARG A 30 -12.84 -7.75 8.43
C ARG A 30 -12.76 -8.56 9.72
N GLU A 31 -13.37 -9.75 9.77
CA GLU A 31 -13.32 -10.63 10.94
C GLU A 31 -11.90 -11.12 11.24
N THR A 32 -11.11 -11.43 10.20
CA THR A 32 -9.76 -12.00 10.35
C THR A 32 -8.64 -11.02 10.02
N ALA A 33 -8.97 -9.88 9.43
CA ALA A 33 -7.99 -8.87 9.06
C ALA A 33 -7.29 -8.26 10.30
N PRO A 34 -5.98 -8.01 10.23
CA PRO A 34 -5.29 -7.19 11.21
C PRO A 34 -5.70 -5.72 11.10
N ASP A 35 -5.46 -4.93 12.15
CA ASP A 35 -5.99 -3.56 12.26
C ASP A 35 -5.50 -2.64 11.15
N TYR A 36 -4.23 -2.73 10.74
CA TYR A 36 -3.73 -1.95 9.60
C TYR A 36 -4.46 -2.23 8.29
N TYR A 37 -5.01 -3.43 8.09
CA TYR A 37 -5.80 -3.73 6.88
C TYR A 37 -7.26 -3.28 7.05
N LYS A 38 -7.81 -3.35 8.26
CA LYS A 38 -9.12 -2.74 8.57
C LYS A 38 -9.10 -1.23 8.35
N GLU A 39 -8.01 -0.56 8.73
CA GLU A 39 -7.80 0.87 8.47
C GLU A 39 -7.81 1.19 6.97
N LEU A 40 -7.24 0.33 6.11
CA LEU A 40 -7.36 0.47 4.65
C LEU A 40 -8.79 0.26 4.15
N ILE A 41 -9.54 -0.68 4.74
CA ILE A 41 -10.96 -0.87 4.43
C ILE A 41 -11.76 0.36 4.84
N ASP A 42 -11.47 0.96 5.99
CA ASP A 42 -12.13 2.18 6.46
C ASP A 42 -11.76 3.40 5.58
N LYS A 43 -10.50 3.48 5.15
CA LYS A 43 -9.99 4.58 4.31
C LYS A 43 -10.59 4.58 2.91
N TYR A 44 -10.64 3.41 2.25
CA TYR A 44 -11.05 3.30 0.85
C TYR A 44 -12.50 2.84 0.66
N GLY A 45 -13.13 2.29 1.70
CA GLY A 45 -14.54 1.90 1.69
C GLY A 45 -14.89 0.98 0.52
N ASP A 46 -15.96 1.31 -0.18
CA ASP A 46 -16.45 0.55 -1.34
C ASP A 46 -15.63 0.73 -2.62
N LYS A 47 -14.67 1.68 -2.63
CA LYS A 47 -13.78 1.92 -3.77
C LYS A 47 -12.55 1.02 -3.75
N GLY A 48 -12.23 0.44 -2.59
CA GLY A 48 -11.06 -0.41 -2.45
C GLY A 48 -11.24 -1.81 -3.01
N ARG A 49 -10.12 -2.46 -3.35
CA ARG A 49 -10.07 -3.87 -3.74
C ARG A 49 -9.41 -4.69 -2.64
N TYR A 50 -10.19 -5.56 -2.00
CA TYR A 50 -9.73 -6.32 -0.84
C TYR A 50 -9.73 -7.82 -1.13
N TYR A 51 -8.73 -8.51 -0.59
CA TYR A 51 -8.55 -9.94 -0.76
C TYR A 51 -8.50 -10.61 0.60
N ALA A 52 -9.26 -11.70 0.73
CA ALA A 52 -9.24 -12.51 1.94
C ALA A 52 -7.88 -13.16 2.11
N ARG A 53 -7.35 -13.09 3.33
CA ARG A 53 -6.09 -13.68 3.75
C ARG A 53 -6.21 -14.22 5.17
N SER A 54 -5.45 -15.26 5.47
CA SER A 54 -5.22 -15.69 6.84
C SER A 54 -4.33 -14.68 7.60
N PRO A 55 -4.36 -14.67 8.93
CA PRO A 55 -3.42 -13.88 9.73
C PRO A 55 -1.95 -14.11 9.36
N GLU A 56 -1.59 -15.35 9.03
CA GLU A 56 -0.24 -15.75 8.63
C GLU A 56 0.13 -15.20 7.24
N GLU A 57 -0.80 -15.18 6.30
CA GLU A 57 -0.58 -14.59 4.97
C GLU A 57 -0.33 -13.07 5.09
N TYR A 58 -1.12 -12.38 5.92
CA TYR A 58 -0.88 -10.96 6.25
C TYR A 58 0.48 -10.73 6.91
N GLU A 59 0.88 -11.62 7.82
CA GLU A 59 2.17 -11.52 8.49
C GLU A 59 3.34 -11.80 7.53
N SER A 60 3.17 -12.76 6.62
CA SER A 60 4.20 -13.18 5.66
C SER A 60 4.66 -12.05 4.74
N LEU A 61 3.76 -11.12 4.41
CA LEU A 61 4.08 -9.93 3.61
C LEU A 61 5.11 -8.99 4.25
N ALA A 62 5.41 -9.16 5.54
CA ALA A 62 6.46 -8.40 6.23
C ALA A 62 7.68 -9.26 6.62
N LYS A 63 7.71 -10.56 6.27
CA LYS A 63 8.81 -11.48 6.61
C LYS A 63 9.88 -11.44 5.52
N ASP A 64 10.91 -10.64 5.71
CA ASP A 64 12.04 -10.50 4.78
C ASP A 64 12.93 -11.78 4.79
N PRO A 65 12.97 -12.58 3.70
CA PRO A 65 13.79 -13.79 3.64
C PRO A 65 15.29 -13.50 3.75
N ALA A 66 15.76 -12.35 3.26
CA ALA A 66 17.16 -11.92 3.35
C ALA A 66 17.61 -11.63 4.80
N LYS A 67 16.65 -11.46 5.71
CA LYS A 67 16.88 -11.16 7.14
C LYS A 67 16.43 -12.29 8.06
N ASN A 68 16.45 -13.54 7.57
CA ASN A 68 15.98 -14.72 8.29
C ASN A 68 14.50 -14.60 8.73
N PHE A 69 13.65 -14.07 7.84
CA PHE A 69 12.21 -13.90 8.05
C PHE A 69 11.85 -12.99 9.24
N LYS A 70 12.78 -12.14 9.68
CA LYS A 70 12.52 -11.18 10.77
C LYS A 70 11.67 -10.02 10.27
N ILE A 71 10.66 -9.67 11.05
CA ILE A 71 9.84 -8.47 10.84
C ILE A 71 10.46 -7.30 11.58
N ASN A 72 10.61 -6.16 10.90
CA ASN A 72 11.08 -4.91 11.49
C ASN A 72 10.22 -3.74 10.99
N GLU A 73 10.49 -2.52 11.46
CA GLU A 73 9.69 -1.35 11.07
C GLU A 73 9.75 -1.06 9.57
N LYS A 74 10.87 -1.32 8.89
CA LYS A 74 10.97 -1.17 7.43
C LYS A 74 10.05 -2.17 6.73
N SER A 75 10.11 -3.45 7.08
CA SER A 75 9.29 -4.48 6.42
C SER A 75 7.80 -4.35 6.69
N LYS A 76 7.42 -3.73 7.83
CA LYS A 76 6.02 -3.34 8.08
C LYS A 76 5.55 -2.21 7.14
N ILE A 77 6.41 -1.23 6.86
CA ILE A 77 6.12 -0.14 5.92
C ILE A 77 6.00 -0.71 4.50
N GLU A 78 6.93 -1.59 4.10
CA GLU A 78 6.91 -2.25 2.80
C GLU A 78 5.60 -3.04 2.60
N ARG A 79 5.20 -3.85 3.59
CA ARG A 79 3.88 -4.50 3.60
C ARG A 79 2.73 -3.52 3.41
N LEU A 80 2.73 -2.41 4.15
CA LEU A 80 1.66 -1.42 4.07
C LEU A 80 1.58 -0.79 2.68
N ALA A 81 2.74 -0.45 2.08
CA ALA A 81 2.81 0.09 0.74
C ALA A 81 2.18 -0.87 -0.29
N GLY A 82 2.57 -2.16 -0.25
CA GLY A 82 2.00 -3.19 -1.11
C GLY A 82 0.48 -3.35 -0.92
N LEU A 83 0.02 -3.50 0.32
CA LEU A 83 -1.40 -3.69 0.62
C LEU A 83 -2.27 -2.48 0.27
N GLU A 84 -1.75 -1.27 0.45
CA GLU A 84 -2.47 -0.04 0.10
C GLU A 84 -2.54 0.16 -1.40
N LEU A 85 -1.45 -0.09 -2.14
CA LEU A 85 -1.47 -0.11 -3.60
C LEU A 85 -2.43 -1.16 -4.17
N GLU A 86 -2.49 -2.34 -3.54
CA GLU A 86 -3.48 -3.37 -3.87
C GLU A 86 -4.90 -2.88 -3.60
N ALA A 87 -5.14 -2.25 -2.43
CA ALA A 87 -6.43 -1.69 -2.07
C ALA A 87 -6.88 -0.58 -3.02
N ARG A 88 -5.95 0.27 -3.50
CA ARG A 88 -6.24 1.28 -4.54
C ARG A 88 -6.55 0.67 -5.91
N GLY A 89 -6.14 -0.58 -6.14
CA GLY A 89 -6.24 -1.27 -7.42
C GLY A 89 -5.13 -0.92 -8.40
N ASP A 90 -4.09 -0.22 -7.94
CA ASP A 90 -2.90 0.15 -8.70
C ASP A 90 -1.94 -1.04 -8.85
N LEU A 91 -1.89 -1.91 -7.83
CA LEU A 91 -1.12 -3.14 -7.81
C LEU A 91 -2.06 -4.36 -7.94
N PRO A 92 -1.90 -5.23 -8.96
CA PRO A 92 -2.76 -6.41 -9.12
C PRO A 92 -2.68 -7.39 -7.95
N GLY A 93 -3.72 -7.44 -7.13
CA GLY A 93 -3.84 -8.39 -6.03
C GLY A 93 -4.43 -9.76 -6.44
N PRO A 94 -4.30 -10.78 -5.58
CA PRO A 94 -3.61 -10.73 -4.29
C PRO A 94 -2.09 -10.77 -4.47
N ILE A 95 -1.37 -9.84 -3.82
CA ILE A 95 0.08 -9.89 -3.73
C ILE A 95 0.54 -10.95 -2.73
N VAL A 96 1.71 -11.53 -2.99
CA VAL A 96 2.41 -12.46 -2.10
C VAL A 96 3.86 -12.00 -1.92
N ARG A 97 4.50 -12.41 -0.82
CA ARG A 97 5.93 -12.17 -0.56
C ARG A 97 6.77 -12.99 -1.54
N ASP A 98 7.78 -12.38 -2.19
CA ASP A 98 8.80 -13.19 -2.89
C ASP A 98 9.64 -13.93 -1.84
N THR A 99 9.71 -15.25 -1.94
CA THR A 99 10.47 -16.08 -1.00
C THR A 99 11.97 -16.12 -1.29
N ASN A 100 12.42 -15.57 -2.43
CA ASN A 100 13.83 -15.49 -2.77
C ASN A 100 14.55 -14.42 -1.91
N PRO A 101 15.60 -14.78 -1.14
CA PRO A 101 16.38 -13.81 -0.35
C PRO A 101 17.08 -12.71 -1.15
N ALA A 102 17.23 -12.87 -2.46
CA ALA A 102 17.77 -11.86 -3.37
C ALA A 102 16.74 -11.39 -4.40
N GLY A 103 15.45 -11.68 -4.17
CA GLY A 103 14.36 -11.24 -5.02
C GLY A 103 13.73 -9.93 -4.55
N ALA A 104 12.58 -9.64 -5.14
CA ALA A 104 11.80 -8.45 -4.88
C ALA A 104 11.06 -8.53 -3.52
N GLU A 105 10.32 -7.49 -3.18
CA GLU A 105 9.49 -7.50 -1.98
C GLU A 105 8.20 -8.30 -2.18
N PHE A 106 7.56 -8.15 -3.35
CA PHE A 106 6.29 -8.79 -3.69
C PHE A 106 6.27 -9.43 -5.08
N ILE A 107 5.37 -10.39 -5.25
CA ILE A 107 4.90 -10.88 -6.55
C ILE A 107 3.40 -10.60 -6.63
N ASP A 108 2.98 -9.95 -7.70
CA ASP A 108 1.58 -9.62 -7.94
C ASP A 108 0.81 -10.79 -8.59
N ALA A 109 -0.51 -10.66 -8.72
CA ALA A 109 -1.35 -11.74 -9.26
C ALA A 109 -1.12 -12.04 -10.75
N THR A 110 -0.37 -11.20 -11.46
CA THR A 110 0.04 -11.43 -12.85
C THR A 110 1.43 -12.06 -12.95
N GLY A 111 2.11 -12.26 -11.82
CA GLY A 111 3.46 -12.81 -11.75
C GLY A 111 4.56 -11.76 -11.87
N VAL A 112 4.23 -10.46 -11.88
CA VAL A 112 5.23 -9.39 -11.91
C VAL A 112 5.81 -9.19 -10.52
N LYS A 113 7.12 -9.01 -10.46
CA LYS A 113 7.87 -8.76 -9.23
C LYS A 113 7.95 -7.27 -8.93
N TRP A 114 7.80 -6.89 -7.68
CA TRP A 114 7.79 -5.49 -7.23
C TRP A 114 8.73 -5.31 -6.04
N ASP A 115 9.80 -4.53 -6.23
CA ASP A 115 10.68 -4.11 -5.15
C ASP A 115 10.21 -2.77 -4.55
N VAL A 116 10.46 -2.54 -3.26
CA VAL A 116 10.09 -1.28 -2.60
C VAL A 116 11.35 -0.45 -2.33
N LYS A 117 11.39 0.76 -2.91
CA LYS A 117 12.47 1.72 -2.70
C LYS A 117 11.96 2.96 -1.99
N GLY A 118 12.69 3.43 -0.99
CA GLY A 118 12.36 4.66 -0.29
C GLY A 118 13.61 5.39 0.19
N TRP A 119 13.55 6.72 0.19
CA TRP A 119 14.67 7.58 0.56
C TRP A 119 14.23 8.64 1.56
N TYR A 120 15.16 9.06 2.43
CA TYR A 120 14.86 10.04 3.48
C TYR A 120 15.49 11.40 3.15
N SER A 121 14.68 12.36 2.70
CA SER A 121 15.12 13.71 2.33
C SER A 121 15.80 14.47 3.46
N LYS A 122 15.32 14.32 4.72
CA LYS A 122 15.88 15.03 5.88
C LYS A 122 17.35 14.72 6.14
N PHE A 123 17.85 13.58 5.68
CA PHE A 123 19.24 13.16 5.89
C PHE A 123 20.12 13.38 4.65
N ALA A 124 19.68 14.19 3.68
CA ALA A 124 20.50 14.55 2.53
C ALA A 124 21.86 15.17 2.95
N PRO A 125 22.95 14.85 2.24
CA PRO A 125 23.02 13.95 1.08
C PRO A 125 23.19 12.46 1.44
N LYS A 126 23.27 12.10 2.74
CA LYS A 126 23.47 10.69 3.15
C LYS A 126 22.19 9.83 3.00
N GLY A 127 21.03 10.46 3.04
CA GLY A 127 19.71 9.84 2.88
C GLY A 127 19.28 9.75 1.42
N TYR A 128 18.79 10.88 0.89
CA TYR A 128 18.40 11.07 -0.50
C TYR A 128 19.47 11.83 -1.28
N THR A 129 19.74 11.34 -2.50
CA THR A 129 20.17 12.12 -3.66
C THR A 129 19.44 11.57 -4.88
N LEU A 130 19.28 12.38 -5.94
CA LEU A 130 18.64 11.93 -7.17
C LEU A 130 19.42 10.78 -7.82
N GLU A 131 20.74 10.87 -7.86
CA GLU A 131 21.60 9.85 -8.49
C GLU A 131 21.45 8.49 -7.81
N LYS A 132 21.39 8.48 -6.47
CA LYS A 132 21.16 7.26 -5.71
C LYS A 132 19.76 6.70 -5.98
N ALA A 133 18.75 7.56 -6.02
CA ALA A 133 17.38 7.13 -6.28
C ALA A 133 17.26 6.46 -7.66
N ILE A 134 17.82 7.09 -8.70
CA ILE A 134 17.84 6.52 -10.06
C ILE A 134 18.65 5.22 -10.10
N ALA A 135 19.82 5.16 -9.47
CA ALA A 135 20.63 3.94 -9.43
C ALA A 135 19.90 2.76 -8.76
N ASP A 136 19.23 3.00 -7.62
CA ASP A 136 18.45 1.99 -6.91
C ASP A 136 17.25 1.49 -7.77
N ILE A 137 16.61 2.38 -8.54
CA ILE A 137 15.53 2.02 -9.46
C ILE A 137 16.08 1.15 -10.60
N GLU A 138 17.13 1.62 -11.29
CA GLU A 138 17.74 0.90 -12.40
C GLU A 138 18.27 -0.47 -11.99
N GLU A 139 18.84 -0.60 -10.78
CA GLU A 139 19.28 -1.88 -10.24
C GLU A 139 18.11 -2.89 -10.16
N SER A 140 16.95 -2.45 -9.67
CA SER A 140 15.77 -3.31 -9.56
C SER A 140 15.22 -3.70 -10.93
N LEU A 141 15.13 -2.72 -11.85
CA LEU A 141 14.71 -2.96 -13.22
C LEU A 141 15.65 -3.94 -13.94
N SER A 142 16.96 -3.86 -13.68
CA SER A 142 17.97 -4.78 -14.26
C SER A 142 17.80 -6.24 -13.80
N LYS A 143 17.14 -6.46 -12.65
CA LYS A 143 16.78 -7.79 -12.12
C LYS A 143 15.43 -8.28 -12.65
N GLY A 144 14.76 -7.51 -13.50
CA GLY A 144 13.43 -7.82 -14.04
C GLY A 144 12.29 -7.51 -13.08
N GLU A 145 12.52 -6.63 -12.11
CA GLU A 145 11.54 -6.20 -11.11
C GLU A 145 10.97 -4.85 -11.51
N ASN A 146 9.69 -4.61 -11.24
CA ASN A 146 9.12 -3.26 -11.19
C ASN A 146 9.38 -2.63 -9.81
N VAL A 147 9.12 -1.34 -9.64
CA VAL A 147 9.44 -0.63 -8.39
C VAL A 147 8.24 0.10 -7.82
N ILE A 148 8.01 -0.08 -6.52
CA ILE A 148 7.15 0.75 -5.69
C ILE A 148 8.03 1.79 -5.00
N ILE A 149 7.71 3.07 -5.21
CA ILE A 149 8.42 4.19 -4.59
C ILE A 149 7.70 4.58 -3.29
N ASP A 150 8.32 4.29 -2.15
CA ASP A 150 7.98 4.84 -0.84
C ASP A 150 8.51 6.27 -0.70
N SER A 151 7.62 7.21 -0.95
CA SER A 151 7.84 8.64 -0.85
C SER A 151 7.47 9.23 0.53
N SER A 152 7.08 8.41 1.52
CA SER A 152 6.56 8.87 2.82
C SER A 152 7.55 9.71 3.64
N LYS A 153 8.85 9.61 3.34
CA LYS A 153 9.95 10.35 4.00
C LYS A 153 10.64 11.33 3.06
N MET A 154 10.09 11.57 1.88
CA MET A 154 10.62 12.52 0.92
C MET A 154 9.95 13.89 1.06
N PHE A 155 10.68 14.94 0.71
CA PHE A 155 10.09 16.26 0.48
C PHE A 155 9.45 16.31 -0.91
N PRO A 156 8.37 17.09 -1.11
CA PRO A 156 7.69 17.19 -2.40
C PRO A 156 8.63 17.51 -3.57
N GLU A 157 9.60 18.40 -3.37
CA GLU A 157 10.55 18.82 -4.40
C GLU A 157 11.42 17.65 -4.87
N HIS A 158 11.86 16.79 -3.95
CA HIS A 158 12.63 15.59 -4.29
C HIS A 158 11.75 14.50 -4.93
N ILE A 159 10.46 14.43 -4.61
CA ILE A 159 9.52 13.53 -5.29
C ILE A 159 9.38 13.97 -6.75
N ASP A 160 9.24 15.28 -6.98
CA ASP A 160 9.12 15.84 -8.33
C ASP A 160 10.41 15.64 -9.15
N GLU A 161 11.59 15.82 -8.55
CA GLU A 161 12.88 15.50 -9.19
C GLU A 161 12.94 14.05 -9.69
N VAL A 162 12.56 13.08 -8.85
CA VAL A 162 12.55 11.67 -9.25
C VAL A 162 11.50 11.43 -10.33
N ARG A 163 10.30 12.03 -10.23
CA ARG A 163 9.24 11.90 -11.25
C ARG A 163 9.67 12.43 -12.62
N GLU A 164 10.33 13.57 -12.64
CA GLU A 164 10.85 14.16 -13.88
C GLU A 164 11.94 13.27 -14.48
N ALA A 165 12.92 12.84 -13.67
CA ALA A 165 14.00 11.97 -14.12
C ALA A 165 13.50 10.63 -14.68
N VAL A 166 12.61 9.93 -13.98
CA VAL A 166 12.08 8.64 -14.47
C VAL A 166 11.20 8.78 -15.71
N LYS A 167 10.55 9.94 -15.88
CA LYS A 167 9.79 10.26 -17.10
C LYS A 167 10.72 10.49 -18.28
N GLU A 168 11.80 11.26 -18.10
CA GLU A 168 12.80 11.51 -19.14
C GLU A 168 13.52 10.22 -19.57
N LEU A 169 13.75 9.31 -18.62
CA LEU A 169 14.33 7.98 -18.87
C LEU A 169 13.32 6.98 -19.44
N GLY A 170 12.03 7.32 -19.54
CA GLY A 170 10.98 6.42 -20.03
C GLY A 170 10.69 5.22 -19.12
N LEU A 171 10.94 5.36 -17.81
CA LEU A 171 10.80 4.28 -16.82
C LEU A 171 9.43 4.28 -16.13
N SER A 172 8.60 5.32 -16.33
CA SER A 172 7.36 5.55 -15.56
C SER A 172 6.39 4.36 -15.54
N ASP A 173 6.27 3.60 -16.63
CA ASP A 173 5.34 2.46 -16.73
C ASP A 173 5.72 1.26 -15.84
N LYS A 174 6.92 1.29 -15.26
CA LYS A 174 7.44 0.26 -14.36
C LYS A 174 7.38 0.66 -12.89
N LEU A 175 6.78 1.82 -12.59
CA LEU A 175 6.80 2.42 -11.27
C LEU A 175 5.39 2.61 -10.72
N LEU A 176 5.24 2.36 -9.42
CA LEU A 176 4.09 2.76 -8.62
C LEU A 176 4.55 3.69 -7.50
N TRP A 177 3.72 4.67 -7.13
CA TRP A 177 4.05 5.66 -6.10
C TRP A 177 3.20 5.44 -4.84
N TRP A 178 3.82 5.49 -3.67
CA TRP A 178 3.16 5.37 -2.37
C TRP A 178 3.77 6.36 -1.35
N PRO A 179 3.00 6.91 -0.40
CA PRO A 179 1.54 6.99 -0.44
C PRO A 179 1.05 7.84 -1.61
#